data_AF-A0A919I999-F1
#
_entry.id   AF-A0A919I999-F1
#
_cell.length_a   1.000
_cell.length_b   1.000
_cell.length_c   1.000
_cell.angle_alpha   90.00
_cell.angle_beta   90.00
_cell.angle_gamma   90.00
#
_symmetry.space_group_name_H-M   'P 1'
#
loop_
_entity.id
_entity.type
_entity.pdbx_description
1 polymer ?
#
loop_
_entity_poly.entity_id
_entity_poly.type
_entity_poly.pdbx_seq_one_letter_code
_entity_poly.pdbx_strand_id
1 'polypeptide(L)'
;MGAIGIFVKLPIIDHLIINEEKFYSFADSGLLKQIMDNSYYDLSFSQVDKLKEQRAINERKAEQRLAAAEMRIRKEKDVEFAKKLLKKGLSISEIAELTGLEKKEVEKLKK
;
A
#
# COMPACT_ATOMS: atom_id res chain seq x y z
N MET A 1 36.32 10.70 2.50
CA MET A 1 35.63 11.97 2.84
C MET A 1 34.14 11.66 2.86
N GLY A 2 33.44 11.89 3.97
CA GLY A 2 31.98 11.72 4.01
C GLY A 2 31.27 12.65 3.01
N ALA A 3 30.07 12.27 2.57
CA ALA A 3 29.29 12.93 1.51
C ALA A 3 29.31 14.47 1.58
N ILE A 4 28.99 15.05 2.74
CA ILE A 4 28.91 16.51 2.96
C ILE A 4 30.31 17.16 2.93
N GLY A 5 31.35 16.43 3.32
CA GLY A 5 32.72 16.93 3.39
C GLY A 5 33.36 17.08 2.01
N ILE A 6 32.92 16.27 1.03
CA ILE A 6 33.30 16.41 -0.37
C ILE A 6 32.74 17.73 -0.94
N PHE A 7 31.49 18.07 -0.62
CA PHE A 7 30.84 19.30 -1.11
C PHE A 7 31.48 20.57 -0.55
N VAL A 8 31.81 20.58 0.75
CA VAL A 8 32.34 21.77 1.44
C VAL A 8 33.89 21.82 1.43
N LYS A 9 34.56 20.80 0.85
CA LYS A 9 36.02 20.59 0.91
C LYS A 9 36.57 20.62 2.35
N LEU A 10 35.77 20.15 3.30
CA LEU A 10 36.15 20.07 4.70
C LEU A 10 36.22 18.60 5.14
N PRO A 11 37.26 18.20 5.90
CA PRO A 11 37.34 16.85 6.42
C PRO A 11 36.22 16.64 7.45
N ILE A 12 35.31 15.71 7.17
CA ILE A 12 34.34 15.22 8.16
C ILE A 12 35.01 14.12 8.96
N ILE A 13 35.10 14.33 10.27
CA ILE A 13 35.68 13.40 11.22
C ILE A 13 34.64 12.34 11.62
N ASP A 14 33.40 12.76 11.87
CA ASP A 14 32.30 11.86 12.21
C ASP A 14 30.92 12.49 11.97
N HIS A 15 29.89 11.65 11.86
CA HIS A 15 28.49 12.02 11.96
C HIS A 15 27.89 11.39 13.23
N LEU A 16 27.56 12.24 14.20
CA LEU A 16 27.02 11.83 15.49
C LEU A 16 25.52 12.11 15.55
N ILE A 17 24.72 11.09 15.87
CA ILE A 17 23.30 11.25 16.18
C ILE A 17 23.16 11.16 17.69
N ILE A 18 22.65 12.21 18.33
CA ILE A 18 22.52 12.29 19.79
C ILE A 18 21.04 12.41 20.17
N ASN A 19 20.61 11.57 21.09
CA ASN A 19 19.37 11.69 21.84
C ASN A 19 19.67 11.88 23.33
N GLU A 20 18.63 12.13 24.14
CA GLU A 20 18.77 12.43 25.58
C GLU A 20 19.48 11.32 26.38
N GLU A 21 19.35 10.06 25.95
CA GLU A 21 19.90 8.91 26.67
C GLU A 21 21.15 8.31 26.03
N LYS A 22 21.35 8.51 24.72
CA LYS A 22 22.34 7.76 23.92
C LYS A 22 22.85 8.58 22.75
N PHE A 23 24.06 8.26 22.32
CA PHE A 23 24.62 8.73 21.07
C PHE A 23 24.93 7.55 20.14
N TYR A 24 24.98 7.84 18.85
CA TYR A 24 25.36 6.90 17.81
C TYR A 24 26.39 7.55 16.88
N SER A 25 27.60 7.00 16.86
CA SER A 25 28.70 7.44 16.00
C SER A 25 28.76 6.63 14.71
N PHE A 26 28.90 7.33 13.58
CA PHE A 26 29.04 6.71 12.27
C PHE A 26 30.46 6.17 12.05
N ALA A 27 31.45 6.78 12.71
CA ALA A 27 32.82 6.28 12.76
C ALA A 27 32.89 4.94 13.52
N ASP A 28 32.30 4.85 14.71
CA ASP A 28 32.35 3.65 15.57
C ASP A 28 31.60 2.45 14.96
N SER A 29 30.50 2.73 14.26
CA SER A 29 29.70 1.71 13.58
C SER A 29 30.30 1.23 12.26
N GLY A 30 31.35 1.89 11.76
CA GLY A 30 31.95 1.60 10.45
C GLY A 30 31.12 2.08 9.25
N LEU A 31 29.95 2.69 9.48
CA LEU A 31 29.09 3.29 8.45
C LEU A 31 29.84 4.39 7.68
N LEU A 32 30.66 5.18 8.37
CA LEU A 32 31.44 6.25 7.74
C LEU A 32 32.39 5.69 6.67
N LYS A 33 33.00 4.53 6.93
CA LYS A 33 33.90 3.86 5.97
C LYS A 33 33.13 3.36 4.75
N GLN A 34 31.96 2.76 4.96
CA GLN A 34 31.09 2.28 3.86
C GLN A 34 30.61 3.41 2.96
N ILE A 35 30.27 4.57 3.54
CA ILE A 35 29.85 5.78 2.81
C ILE A 35 31.03 6.38 2.03
N MET A 36 32.24 6.31 2.57
CA MET A 36 33.44 6.77 1.87
C MET A 36 33.82 5.88 0.68
N ASP A 37 33.72 4.56 0.84
CA ASP A 37 34.05 3.60 -0.21
C ASP A 37 33.01 3.63 -1.34
N ASN A 38 31.72 3.81 -1.01
CA ASN A 38 30.66 4.07 -1.98
C ASN A 38 30.61 5.55 -2.35
N SER A 39 31.54 5.99 -3.20
CA SER A 39 31.64 7.38 -3.69
C SER A 39 30.52 7.80 -4.66
N TYR A 40 29.46 7.01 -4.82
CA TYR A 40 28.34 7.31 -5.71
C TYR A 40 27.22 8.03 -4.95
N TYR A 41 27.12 9.34 -5.17
CA TYR A 41 26.02 10.17 -4.65
C TYR A 41 25.11 10.56 -5.81
N ASP A 42 23.86 10.09 -5.77
CA ASP A 42 22.86 10.48 -6.77
C ASP A 42 22.33 11.88 -6.46
N LEU A 43 22.94 12.88 -7.11
CA LEU A 43 22.56 14.29 -6.98
C LEU A 43 21.33 14.67 -7.81
N SER A 44 20.80 13.74 -8.62
CA SER A 44 19.68 14.02 -9.52
C SER A 44 18.32 13.91 -8.82
N PHE A 45 18.27 13.52 -7.54
CA PHE A 45 17.05 13.15 -6.83
C PHE A 45 16.20 12.11 -7.59
N SER A 46 16.76 11.35 -8.54
CA SER A 46 16.02 10.37 -9.35
C SER A 46 15.31 9.32 -8.50
N GLN A 47 15.87 9.02 -7.32
CA GLN A 47 15.29 8.11 -6.36
C GLN A 47 14.00 8.65 -5.74
N VAL A 48 13.89 9.98 -5.57
CA VAL A 48 12.67 10.64 -5.05
C VAL A 48 11.54 10.52 -6.06
N ASP A 49 11.83 10.71 -7.35
CA ASP A 49 10.81 10.59 -8.40
C ASP A 49 10.35 9.14 -8.56
N LYS A 50 11.27 8.17 -8.51
CA LYS A 50 10.93 6.74 -8.45
C LYS A 50 10.05 6.42 -7.25
N LEU A 51 10.32 7.00 -6.08
CA LEU A 51 9.52 6.79 -4.87
C LEU A 51 8.11 7.38 -5.01
N LYS A 52 7.99 8.56 -5.62
CA LYS A 52 6.68 9.19 -5.90
C LYS A 52 5.86 8.36 -6.88
N GLU A 53 6.49 7.87 -7.95
CA GLU A 53 5.83 7.01 -8.94
C GLU A 53 5.35 5.70 -8.31
N GLN A 54 6.18 5.05 -7.50
CA GLN A 54 5.80 3.85 -6.77
C GLN A 54 4.64 4.10 -5.79
N ARG A 55 4.62 5.25 -5.09
CA ARG A 55 3.49 5.63 -4.23
C ARG A 55 2.20 5.78 -5.04
N ALA A 56 2.24 6.51 -6.16
CA ALA A 56 1.06 6.70 -7.00
C ALA A 56 0.51 5.38 -7.56
N ILE A 57 1.38 4.44 -7.95
CA ILE A 57 0.98 3.10 -8.40
C ILE A 57 0.31 2.32 -7.24
N ASN A 58 0.88 2.39 -6.05
CA ASN A 58 0.35 1.68 -4.88
C ASN A 58 -1.00 2.25 -4.43
N GLU A 59 -1.18 3.57 -4.46
CA GLU A 59 -2.45 4.23 -4.17
C GLU A 59 -3.55 3.80 -5.15
N ARG A 60 -3.27 3.83 -6.46
CA ARG A 60 -4.22 3.34 -7.48
C ARG A 60 -4.58 1.87 -7.28
N LYS A 61 -3.60 1.03 -6.94
CA LYS A 61 -3.86 -0.38 -6.62
C LYS A 61 -4.70 -0.53 -5.36
N ALA A 62 -4.48 0.29 -4.34
CA ALA A 62 -5.26 0.28 -3.12
C ALA A 62 -6.72 0.67 -3.39
N GLU A 63 -6.96 1.73 -4.16
CA GLU A 63 -8.29 2.16 -4.59
C GLU A 63 -9.03 1.06 -5.36
N GLN A 64 -8.37 0.41 -6.32
CA GLN A 64 -8.96 -0.71 -7.06
C GLN A 64 -9.33 -1.89 -6.15
N ARG A 65 -8.48 -2.19 -5.16
CA ARG A 65 -8.74 -3.26 -4.19
C ARG A 65 -9.91 -2.91 -3.28
N LEU A 66 -10.02 -1.65 -2.84
CA LEU A 66 -11.14 -1.15 -2.06
C LEU A 66 -12.45 -1.25 -2.87
N ALA A 67 -12.48 -0.74 -4.09
CA ALA A 67 -13.66 -0.82 -4.96
C ALA A 67 -14.08 -2.27 -5.24
N ALA A 68 -13.11 -3.18 -5.47
CA ALA A 68 -13.40 -4.60 -5.65
C ALA A 68 -13.93 -5.26 -4.37
N ALA A 69 -13.42 -4.87 -3.19
CA ALA A 69 -13.91 -5.36 -1.91
C ALA A 69 -15.34 -4.87 -1.61
N GLU A 70 -15.64 -3.59 -1.88
CA GLU A 70 -16.99 -3.04 -1.73
C GLU A 70 -18.00 -3.74 -2.64
N MET A 71 -17.64 -3.99 -3.90
CA MET A 71 -18.50 -4.75 -4.82
C MET A 71 -18.76 -6.17 -4.32
N ARG A 72 -17.76 -6.84 -3.74
CA ARG A 72 -17.94 -8.17 -3.14
C ARG A 72 -18.88 -8.14 -1.95
N ILE A 73 -18.68 -7.20 -1.02
CA ILE A 73 -19.54 -7.04 0.16
C ILE A 73 -20.98 -6.75 -0.27
N ARG A 74 -21.18 -5.90 -1.28
CA ARG A 74 -22.52 -5.61 -1.81
C ARG A 74 -23.17 -6.87 -2.38
N LYS A 75 -22.47 -7.61 -3.23
CA LYS A 75 -22.96 -8.88 -3.79
C LYS A 75 -23.31 -9.91 -2.70
N GLU A 76 -22.49 -10.01 -1.66
CA GLU A 76 -22.77 -10.90 -0.52
C GLU A 76 -24.05 -10.50 0.23
N LYS A 77 -24.27 -9.20 0.44
CA LYS A 77 -25.51 -8.69 1.03
C LYS A 77 -26.73 -8.97 0.15
N ASP A 78 -26.62 -8.76 -1.15
CA ASP A 78 -27.70 -9.01 -2.11
C ASP A 78 -28.06 -10.51 -2.14
N VAL A 79 -27.06 -11.40 -2.06
CA VAL A 79 -27.25 -12.85 -1.95
C VAL A 79 -27.90 -13.24 -0.61
N GLU A 80 -27.47 -12.66 0.50
CA GLU A 80 -28.08 -12.93 1.82
C GLU A 80 -29.54 -12.46 1.86
N PHE A 81 -29.82 -11.30 1.27
CA PHE A 81 -31.17 -10.76 1.14
C PHE A 81 -32.05 -11.65 0.26
N ALA A 82 -31.55 -12.11 -0.89
CA ALA A 82 -32.24 -13.06 -1.76
C ALA A 82 -32.58 -14.38 -1.02
N LYS A 83 -31.65 -14.92 -0.20
CA LYS A 83 -31.93 -16.10 0.64
C LYS A 83 -33.05 -15.85 1.66
N LYS A 84 -33.12 -14.66 2.26
CA LYS A 84 -34.20 -14.29 3.18
C LYS A 84 -35.54 -14.19 2.46
N LEU A 85 -35.57 -13.66 1.23
CA LEU A 85 -36.79 -13.57 0.42
C LEU A 85 -37.27 -14.95 -0.07
N LEU A 86 -36.36 -15.84 -0.46
CA LEU A 86 -36.69 -17.23 -0.79
C LEU A 86 -37.35 -17.95 0.39
N LYS A 87 -36.83 -17.77 1.61
CA LYS A 87 -37.44 -18.32 2.84
C LYS A 87 -38.83 -17.76 3.13
N LYS A 88 -39.12 -16.53 2.69
CA LYS A 88 -40.44 -15.89 2.80
C LYS A 88 -41.42 -16.34 1.70
N GLY A 89 -40.99 -17.17 0.76
CA GLY A 89 -41.85 -17.74 -0.28
C GLY A 89 -42.07 -16.85 -1.51
N LEU A 90 -41.26 -15.80 -1.72
CA LEU A 90 -41.35 -14.96 -2.92
C LEU A 90 -40.90 -15.73 -4.17
N SER A 91 -41.44 -15.35 -5.32
CA SER A 91 -41.07 -15.97 -6.59
C SER A 91 -39.67 -15.54 -7.06
N ILE A 92 -39.00 -16.39 -7.84
CA ILE A 92 -37.66 -16.13 -8.36
C ILE A 92 -37.63 -14.86 -9.23
N SER A 93 -38.72 -14.54 -9.93
CA SER A 93 -38.80 -13.34 -10.76
C SER A 93 -38.84 -12.06 -9.92
N GLU A 94 -39.61 -12.04 -8.83
CA GLU A 94 -39.69 -10.89 -7.92
C GLU A 94 -38.37 -10.67 -7.17
N ILE A 95 -37.68 -11.76 -6.79
CA ILE A 95 -36.38 -11.66 -6.11
C ILE A 95 -35.31 -11.11 -7.05
N ALA A 96 -35.31 -11.52 -8.32
CA ALA A 96 -34.38 -11.00 -9.32
C ALA A 96 -34.58 -9.49 -9.55
N GLU A 97 -35.82 -9.01 -9.59
CA GLU A 97 -36.12 -7.58 -9.70
C GLU A 97 -35.71 -6.78 -8.46
N LEU A 98 -35.92 -7.33 -7.26
CA LEU A 98 -35.59 -6.63 -6.00
C LEU A 98 -34.09 -6.60 -5.67
N THR A 99 -33.33 -7.61 -6.11
CA THR A 99 -31.91 -7.77 -5.77
C THR A 99 -30.95 -7.42 -6.91
N GLY A 100 -31.47 -7.31 -8.15
CA GLY A 100 -30.65 -7.12 -9.34
C GLY A 100 -29.79 -8.33 -9.72
N LEU A 101 -30.01 -9.48 -9.07
CA LEU A 101 -29.35 -10.75 -9.39
C LEU A 101 -29.99 -11.40 -10.63
N GLU A 102 -29.21 -12.15 -11.40
CA GLU A 102 -29.79 -12.91 -12.51
C GLU A 102 -30.70 -14.02 -11.99
N LYS A 103 -31.76 -14.35 -12.75
CA LYS A 103 -32.68 -15.46 -12.40
C LYS A 103 -31.94 -16.78 -12.16
N LYS A 104 -30.87 -17.04 -12.93
CA LYS A 104 -29.98 -18.20 -12.75
C LYS A 104 -29.19 -18.19 -11.44
N GLU A 105 -28.77 -17.01 -10.97
CA GLU A 105 -28.07 -16.88 -9.69
C GLU A 105 -29.02 -17.13 -8.52
N VAL A 106 -30.24 -16.59 -8.58
CA VAL A 106 -31.28 -16.83 -7.57
C VAL A 106 -31.71 -18.30 -7.54
N GLU A 107 -31.78 -18.97 -8.68
CA GLU A 107 -32.13 -20.40 -8.77
C GLU A 107 -31.08 -21.31 -8.12
N LYS A 108 -29.78 -20.95 -8.23
CA LYS A 108 -28.70 -21.66 -7.51
C LYS A 108 -28.78 -21.52 -5.99
N LEU A 109 -29.40 -20.46 -5.47
CA LEU A 109 -29.58 -20.22 -4.03
C LEU A 109 -30.70 -21.07 -3.40
N LYS A 110 -31.48 -21.78 -4.23
CA LYS A 110 -32.56 -22.69 -3.79
C LYS A 110 -32.03 -24.08 -3.37
N LYS A 111 -30.79 -24.42 -3.74
CA LYS A 111 -30.08 -25.64 -3.33
C LYS A 111 -29.67 -25.56 -1.86
#